data_AF-A0A9D1PL89-F1
#
_entry.id   AF-A0A9D1PL89-F1
#
_cell.length_a   1.000
_cell.length_b   1.000
_cell.length_c   1.000
_cell.angle_alpha   90.00
_cell.angle_beta   90.00
_cell.angle_gamma   90.00
#
_symmetry.space_group_name_H-M   'P 1'
#
loop_
_entity.id
_entity.type
_entity.pdbx_description
1 polymer ?
#
loop_
_entity_poly.entity_id
_entity_poly.type
_entity_poly.pdbx_seq_one_letter_code
_entity_poly.pdbx_strand_id
1 'polypeptide(L)' 'IIEMDSIENIANEYCHYYFEGIDFFTMQQIAHNITLADLRSFIENWVQEDKLTVTMIEKES' A
#
# COMPACT_ATOMS: atom_id res chain seq x y z
N ILE A 1 -0.70 -5.63 16.55
CA ILE A 1 -0.64 -4.23 17.03
C ILE A 1 0.67 -3.72 16.48
N ILE A 2 0.58 -2.77 15.54
CA ILE A 2 1.72 -2.32 14.74
C ILE A 2 2.74 -1.69 15.69
N GLU A 3 4.01 -2.04 15.50
CA GLU A 3 5.19 -1.66 16.29
C GLU A 3 5.41 -0.13 16.30
N MET A 4 4.56 0.62 16.98
CA MET A 4 4.83 2.02 17.36
C MET A 4 5.85 2.11 18.53
N ASP A 5 6.56 1.02 18.82
CA ASP A 5 7.37 0.90 20.04
C ASP A 5 8.82 1.37 19.84
N SER A 6 9.21 1.72 18.60
CA SER A 6 10.51 2.30 18.29
C SER A 6 10.38 3.69 17.65
N ILE A 7 11.15 4.65 18.16
CA ILE A 7 11.29 6.00 17.59
C ILE A 7 11.78 5.92 16.14
N GLU A 8 12.61 4.93 15.81
CA GLU A 8 13.10 4.71 14.44
C GLU A 8 11.94 4.41 13.48
N ASN A 9 11.01 3.55 13.89
CA ASN A 9 9.87 3.20 13.06
C ASN A 9 8.93 4.39 12.86
N ILE A 10 8.64 5.14 13.94
CA ILE A 10 7.83 6.35 13.87
C ILE A 10 8.47 7.40 12.96
N ALA A 11 9.79 7.59 13.06
CA ALA A 11 10.51 8.55 12.23
C ALA A 11 10.49 8.15 10.75
N ASN A 12 10.66 6.86 10.44
CA ASN A 12 10.63 6.36 9.07
C ASN A 12 9.24 6.55 8.43
N GLU A 13 8.20 6.08 9.11
CA GLU A 13 6.83 6.20 8.61
C GLU A 13 6.39 7.67 8.51
N TYR A 14 6.68 8.50 9.52
CA TYR A 14 6.40 9.93 9.45
C TYR A 14 7.06 10.59 8.24
N CYS A 15 8.34 10.32 7.99
CA CYS A 15 9.03 10.85 6.82
C CYS A 15 8.40 10.37 5.51
N HIS A 16 8.12 9.07 5.38
CA HIS A 16 7.50 8.49 4.20
C HIS A 16 6.17 9.16 3.87
N TYR A 17 5.24 9.22 4.82
CA TYR A 17 3.95 9.86 4.60
C TYR A 17 4.06 11.37 4.38
N TYR A 18 4.99 12.05 5.07
CA TYR A 18 5.24 13.48 4.85
C TYR A 18 5.64 13.77 3.40
N PHE A 19 6.52 12.96 2.80
CA PHE A 19 6.92 13.14 1.40
C PHE A 19 5.80 12.85 0.40
N GLU A 20 4.87 11.95 0.74
CA GLU A 20 3.66 11.67 -0.04
C GLU A 20 2.53 12.70 0.21
N GLY A 21 2.73 13.69 1.09
CA GLY A 21 1.72 14.70 1.43
C GLY A 21 0.58 14.16 2.30
N ILE A 22 0.81 13.04 2.99
CA ILE A 22 -0.15 12.34 3.84
C ILE A 22 0.20 12.57 5.31
N ASP A 23 -0.82 12.84 6.15
CA ASP A 23 -0.62 12.90 7.59
C ASP A 23 -0.56 11.48 8.17
N PHE A 24 0.63 11.06 8.59
CA PHE A 24 0.89 9.76 9.22
C PHE A 24 -0.12 9.43 10.33
N PHE A 25 -0.49 10.40 11.16
CA PHE A 25 -1.38 10.15 12.29
C PHE A 25 -2.84 9.90 11.89
N THR A 26 -3.21 10.20 10.64
CA THR A 26 -4.53 9.90 10.09
C THR A 26 -4.63 8.50 9.49
N MET A 27 -3.49 7.82 9.26
CA MET A 27 -3.45 6.53 8.55
C MET A 27 -4.28 5.44 9.23
N GLN A 28 -4.29 5.39 10.56
CA GLN A 28 -5.12 4.43 11.30
C GLN A 28 -6.62 4.66 11.04
N GLN A 29 -7.05 5.92 11.01
CA GLN A 29 -8.44 6.26 10.73
C GLN A 29 -8.81 5.97 9.28
N ILE A 30 -7.92 6.31 8.33
CA ILE A 30 -8.08 5.98 6.92
C ILE A 30 -8.25 4.47 6.75
N ALA A 31 -7.37 3.67 7.35
CA ALA A 31 -7.41 2.21 7.26
C ALA A 31 -8.72 1.63 7.82
N HIS A 32 -9.25 2.20 8.91
CA HIS A 32 -10.52 1.77 9.49
C HIS A 32 -11.74 2.07 8.61
N ASN A 33 -11.66 3.13 7.81
CA ASN A 33 -12.78 3.59 6.99
C ASN A 33 -12.87 2.89 5.63
N ILE A 34 -11.87 2.10 5.24
CA ILE A 34 -11.90 1.34 3.98
C ILE A 34 -13.02 0.29 4.04
N THR A 35 -13.94 0.37 3.09
CA THR A 35 -15.02 -0.61 2.95
C THR A 35 -14.69 -1.69 1.92
N LEU A 36 -15.44 -2.78 1.96
CA LEU A 36 -15.36 -3.81 0.92
C LEU A 36 -15.74 -3.27 -0.47
N ALA A 37 -16.64 -2.29 -0.55
CA ALA A 37 -17.04 -1.67 -1.80
C ALA A 37 -15.88 -0.85 -2.39
N ASP A 38 -15.19 -0.08 -1.55
CA ASP A 38 -14.00 0.68 -1.95
C ASP A 38 -12.90 -0.24 -2.48
N LEU A 39 -12.65 -1.35 -1.77
CA LEU A 39 -11.65 -2.33 -2.17
C LEU A 39 -11.98 -2.97 -3.53
N ARG A 40 -13.24 -3.38 -3.72
CA ARG A 40 -13.69 -3.97 -5.00
C ARG A 40 -13.53 -2.98 -6.15
N SER A 41 -14.02 -1.76 -5.97
CA SER A 41 -13.89 -0.70 -6.97
C SER A 41 -12.43 -0.40 -7.29
N PHE A 42 -11.56 -0.36 -6.29
CA PHE A 42 -10.13 -0.15 -6.49
C PHE A 42 -9.50 -1.27 -7.32
N ILE A 43 -9.70 -2.54 -6.96
CA ILE A 43 -9.09 -3.68 -7.66
C ILE A 43 -9.54 -3.76 -9.12
N GLU A 44 -10.83 -3.58 -9.39
CA GLU A 44 -11.40 -3.60 -10.75
C GLU A 44 -10.79 -2.53 -11.66
N ASN A 45 -10.41 -1.37 -11.10
CA ASN A 45 -9.82 -0.28 -11.86
C ASN A 45 -8.29 -0.30 -11.88
N TRP A 46 -7.66 -0.91 -10.88
CA TRP A 46 -6.22 -0.93 -10.73
C TRP A 46 -5.56 -1.98 -11.63
N VAL A 47 -6.13 -3.18 -11.69
CA VAL A 47 -5.60 -4.27 -12.51
C VAL A 47 -6.28 -4.25 -13.88
N GLN A 48 -5.54 -3.79 -14.88
CA GLN A 48 -6.02 -3.78 -16.27
C GLN A 48 -5.29 -4.89 -17.04
N GLU A 49 -6.06 -5.80 -17.65
CA GLU A 49 -5.50 -6.98 -18.33
C GLU A 49 -4.49 -6.62 -19.42
N ASP A 50 -4.72 -5.52 -20.13
CA ASP A 50 -3.85 -4.97 -21.17
C ASP A 50 -2.53 -4.38 -20.64
N LYS A 51 -2.40 -4.20 -19.33
CA LYS A 51 -1.19 -3.70 -18.64
C LYS A 51 -0.46 -4.79 -17.85
N LEU A 52 -0.90 -6.05 -17.94
CA LEU A 52 -0.21 -7.17 -17.30
C LEU A 52 0.99 -7.61 -18.13
N THR A 53 2.15 -7.72 -17.49
CA THR A 53 3.37 -8.29 -18.09
C THR A 53 3.72 -9.59 -17.39
N VAL A 54 4.01 -10.65 -18.17
CA VAL A 54 4.44 -11.94 -17.65
C VAL A 54 5.89 -12.19 -18.08
N THR A 55 6.75 -12.44 -17.10
CA THR A 55 8.11 -12.92 -17.32
C THR A 55 8.18 -14.38 -16.89
N MET A 56 8.51 -15.27 -17.82
CA MET A 56 8.68 -16.69 -17.53
C MET A 56 10.16 -17.07 -17.69
N ILE A 57 10.70 -17.74 -16.67
CA ILE A 57 12.05 -18.30 -16.71
C ILE A 57 11.92 -19.79 -16.98
N GLU A 58 12.44 -20.23 -18.12
CA GLU A 58 12.51 -21.65 -18.50
C GLU A 58 13.94 -22.17 -18.36
N LYS A 59 14.06 -23.49 -18.14
CA LYS A 59 15.36 -24.17 -18.09
C LYS A 59 15.91 -24.32 -19.52
N GLU A 60 17.19 -23.99 -19.72
CA GLU A 60 17.89 -24.24 -20.98
C GLU A 60 17.91 -25.76 -21.29
N SER A 61 17.46 -26.12 -22.49
CA SER A 61 17.28 -27.51 -22.96
C SER A 61 18.58 -28.09 -23.50
#